data_AF-A0A3D4YRP3-F1
#
_entry.id   AF-A0A3D4YRP3-F1
#
_cell.length_a   1.000
_cell.length_b   1.000
_cell.length_c   1.000
_cell.angle_alpha   90.00
_cell.angle_beta   90.00
_cell.angle_gamma   90.00
#
_symmetry.space_group_name_H-M   'P 1'
#
loop_
_entity.id
_entity.type
_entity.pdbx_description
1 polymer ?
#
loop_
_entity_poly.entity_id
_entity_poly.type
_entity_poly.pdbx_seq_one_letter_code
_entity_poly.pdbx_strand_id
1 'polypeptide(L)' 'MELLGLVASLVLRCDDCVTYHLTRCAEERVSRAEIFESLSVGLVVGGSIVIPHLRRAVDRWSELERLAR' A
#
# COMPACT_ATOMS: atom_id res chain seq x y z
N MET A 1 -10.52 6.99 -3.14
CA MET A 1 -10.01 7.56 -1.86
C MET A 1 -8.96 6.66 -1.22
N GLU A 2 -9.00 5.35 -1.49
CA GLU A 2 -8.15 4.34 -0.87
C GLU A 2 -6.65 4.54 -1.09
N LEU A 3 -6.21 5.02 -2.26
CA LEU A 3 -4.80 5.34 -2.51
C LEU A 3 -4.27 6.43 -1.56
N LEU A 4 -5.06 7.46 -1.27
CA LEU A 4 -4.68 8.51 -0.31
C LEU A 4 -4.65 7.96 1.13
N GLY A 5 -5.62 7.11 1.48
CA GLY A 5 -5.65 6.39 2.75
C GLY A 5 -4.44 5.46 2.93
N LEU A 6 -4.01 4.79 1.86
CA LEU A 6 -2.82 3.95 1.82
C LEU A 6 -1.55 4.76 2.09
N VAL A 7 -1.37 5.89 1.41
CA VAL A 7 -0.21 6.78 1.62
C VAL A 7 -0.19 7.28 3.07
N ALA A 8 -1.31 7.79 3.57
CA ALA A 8 -1.40 8.29 4.94
C ALA A 8 -1.09 7.20 5.97
N SER A 9 -1.66 6.01 5.78
CA SER A 9 -1.45 4.85 6.66
C SER A 9 -0.01 4.35 6.66
N LEU A 10 0.64 4.38 5.50
CA LEU A 10 2.05 4.00 5.36
C LEU A 10 2.96 4.99 6.08
N VAL A 11 2.73 6.29 5.93
CA VAL A 11 3.48 7.35 6.63
C VAL A 11 3.27 7.27 8.14
N LEU A 12 2.05 6.94 8.60
CA LEU A 12 1.73 6.70 10.01
C LEU A 12 2.22 5.34 10.53
N ARG A 13 2.75 4.47 9.65
CA ARG A 13 3.27 3.13 9.99
C ARG A 13 2.22 2.20 10.64
N CYS A 14 0.96 2.32 10.24
CA CYS A 14 -0.12 1.43 10.68
C CYS A 14 -0.28 0.26 9.71
N ASP A 15 0.28 -0.92 10.03
CA ASP A 15 0.24 -2.09 9.13
C ASP A 15 -1.18 -2.63 8.87
N ASP A 16 -2.05 -2.61 9.89
CA ASP A 16 -3.44 -3.02 9.75
C ASP A 16 -4.21 -2.08 8.82
N CYS A 17 -3.99 -0.76 8.97
CA CYS A 17 -4.59 0.25 8.11
C CYS A 17 -4.07 0.14 6.66
N VAL A 18 -2.76 -0.10 6.49
CA VAL A 18 -2.16 -0.36 5.16
C VAL A 18 -2.81 -1.58 4.51
N THR A 19 -2.95 -2.68 5.25
CA THR A 19 -3.58 -3.91 4.76
C THR A 19 -5.04 -3.69 4.38
N TYR A 20 -5.78 -2.91 5.19
CA TYR A 20 -7.15 -2.52 4.89
C TYR A 20 -7.24 -1.77 3.56
N HIS A 21 -6.47 -0.69 3.39
CA HIS A 21 -6.50 0.10 2.17
C HIS A 21 -6.00 -0.66 0.94
N LEU A 22 -5.00 -1.54 1.06
CA LEU A 22 -4.58 -2.42 -0.04
C LEU A 22 -5.70 -3.36 -0.47
N THR A 23 -6.43 -3.96 0.48
CA THR A 23 -7.55 -4.86 0.17
C THR A 23 -8.65 -4.11 -0.57
N ARG A 24 -9.01 -2.90 -0.11
CA ARG A 24 -9.98 -2.03 -0.78
C ARG A 24 -9.52 -1.59 -2.18
N CYS A 25 -8.23 -1.25 -2.35
CA CYS A 25 -7.67 -0.94 -3.67
C CYS A 25 -7.76 -2.13 -4.64
N ALA A 26 -7.57 -3.36 -4.16
CA ALA A 26 -7.71 -4.55 -4.99
C ALA A 26 -9.18 -4.77 -5.44
N GLU A 27 -10.15 -4.54 -4.53
CA GLU A 27 -11.59 -4.58 -4.86
C GLU A 27 -11.98 -3.51 -5.89
N GLU A 28 -11.37 -2.33 -5.80
CA GLU A 28 -11.54 -1.23 -6.77
C GLU A 28 -10.76 -1.45 -8.08
N ARG A 29 -10.03 -2.58 -8.21
CA ARG A 29 -9.20 -2.94 -9.37
C ARG A 29 -8.14 -1.90 -9.73
N VAL A 30 -7.60 -1.24 -8.72
CA VAL A 30 -6.48 -0.32 -8.88
C VAL A 30 -5.30 -1.07 -9.50
N SER A 31 -4.62 -0.43 -10.45
CA SER A 31 -3.50 -1.05 -11.15
C SER A 31 -2.27 -1.19 -10.26
N ARG A 32 -1.42 -2.16 -10.57
CA ARG A 32 -0.11 -2.30 -9.92
C ARG A 32 0.72 -1.03 -10.01
N ALA A 33 0.68 -0.32 -11.14
CA ALA A 33 1.41 0.93 -11.32
C ALA A 33 0.98 1.99 -10.30
N GLU A 34 -0.34 2.22 -10.16
CA GLU A 34 -0.88 3.20 -9.22
C GLU A 34 -0.55 2.87 -7.75
N ILE A 35 -0.54 1.58 -7.38
CA ILE A 35 -0.12 1.16 -6.03
C ILE A 35 1.36 1.44 -5.80
N PHE A 36 2.23 1.07 -6.73
CA PHE A 36 3.66 1.28 -6.57
C PHE A 36 4.03 2.77 -6.61
N GLU A 37 3.33 3.60 -7.38
CA GLU A 37 3.47 5.05 -7.34
C GLU A 37 3.06 5.60 -5.97
N SER A 38 1.92 5.16 -5.43
CA SER A 38 1.44 5.59 -4.11
C SER A 38 2.39 5.17 -2.98
N LEU A 39 2.87 3.92 -3.01
CA LEU A 39 3.87 3.42 -2.06
C LEU A 39 5.20 4.20 -2.16
N SER A 40 5.59 4.60 -3.37
CA SER A 40 6.77 5.46 -3.58
C SER A 40 6.60 6.84 -2.98
N VAL A 41 5.40 7.45 -3.11
CA VAL A 41 5.08 8.71 -2.41
C VAL A 41 5.20 8.53 -0.90
N GLY A 42 4.62 7.46 -0.34
CA GLY A 42 4.73 7.17 1.09
C GLY A 42 6.16 6.94 1.57
N LEU A 43 7.03 6.35 0.74
CA LEU A 43 8.47 6.20 1.03
C LEU A 43 9.20 7.55 1.03
N VAL A 44 8.97 8.39 0.03
CA VAL A 44 9.65 9.71 -0.07
C VAL A 44 9.21 10.63 1.08
N VAL A 45 7.91 10.64 1.40
CA VAL A 45 7.36 11.48 2.48
C VAL A 45 7.69 10.92 3.87
N GLY A 46 7.57 9.61 4.06
CA GLY A 46 7.78 8.95 5.34
C GLY A 46 9.25 8.69 5.67
N GLY A 47 10.14 8.72 4.68
CA GLY A 47 11.57 8.44 4.83
C GLY A 47 11.88 6.95 5.08
N SER A 48 13.14 6.65 5.38
CA SER A 48 13.61 5.25 5.52
C SER A 48 12.91 4.45 6.63
N ILE A 49 12.31 5.11 7.61
CA ILE A 49 11.59 4.45 8.72
C ILE A 49 10.34 3.69 8.24
N VAL A 50 9.78 4.02 7.07
CA VAL A 50 8.63 3.28 6.52
C VAL A 50 9.04 2.00 5.77
N ILE A 51 10.33 1.76 5.50
CA ILE A 51 10.80 0.62 4.69
C ILE A 51 10.28 -0.74 5.20
N PRO A 52 10.27 -1.06 6.51
CA PRO A 52 9.71 -2.32 7.00
C PRO A 52 8.23 -2.48 6.67
N HIS A 53 7.45 -1.40 6.78
CA HIS A 53 6.02 -1.35 6.47
C HIS A 53 5.78 -1.46 4.96
N LEU A 54 6.60 -0.77 4.17
CA LEU A 54 6.58 -0.83 2.71
C LEU A 54 6.83 -2.25 2.19
N ARG A 55 7.81 -2.96 2.73
CA ARG A 55 8.09 -4.36 2.35
C ARG A 55 6.87 -5.25 2.59
N ARG A 56 6.27 -5.16 3.79
CA ARG A 56 5.04 -5.89 4.11
C ARG A 56 3.88 -5.50 3.20
N ALA A 57 3.74 -4.21 2.86
CA ALA A 57 2.72 -3.72 1.95
C ALA A 57 2.87 -4.31 0.53
N VAL A 58 4.09 -4.38 0.01
CA VAL A 58 4.39 -4.97 -1.31
C VAL A 58 4.11 -6.48 -1.32
N ASP A 59 4.51 -7.20 -0.26
CA ASP A 59 4.23 -8.63 -0.12
C ASP A 59 2.73 -8.88 -0.07
N ARG A 60 2.00 -8.08 0.72
CA ARG A 60 0.54 -8.16 0.85
C ARG A 60 -0.18 -7.84 -0.46
N TRP A 61 0.25 -6.82 -1.19
CA TRP A 61 -0.32 -6.49 -2.50
C TRP A 61 -0.13 -7.62 -3.50
N SER A 62 1.06 -8.23 -3.53
CA SER A 62 1.37 -9.35 -4.43
C SER A 62 0.51 -10.58 -4.13
N GLU A 63 0.19 -10.82 -2.85
CA GLU A 63 -0.77 -11.85 -2.46
C GLU A 63 -2.19 -11.55 -2.96
N LEU A 64 -2.67 -10.31 -2.77
CA LEU A 64 -3.99 -9.87 -3.23
C LEU A 64 -4.13 -9.96 -4.75
N GLU A 65 -3.11 -9.56 -5.51
CA GLU A 65 -3.10 -9.70 -6.98
C GLU A 65 -3.19 -11.16 -7.43
N ARG A 66 -2.60 -12.08 -6.66
CA ARG A 66 -2.69 -13.52 -6.95
C ARG A 66 -4.08 -14.08 -6.67
N LEU A 67 -4.78 -13.57 -5.65
CA LEU A 67 -6.14 -14.01 -5.28
C LEU A 67 -7.23 -13.41 -6.17
N ALA A 68 -6.97 -12.24 -6.75
CA ALA A 68 -7.91 -11.54 -7.65
C ALA A 68 -7.84 -12.02 -9.12
N ARG A 69 -6.90 -12.91 -9.43
CA ARG A 69 -6.81 -13.65 -10.71
C ARG A 69 -7.59 -14.95 -10.63
#